data_AF-A0A7S1RVF7-F1
#
_entry.id   AF-A0A7S1RVF7-F1
#
_cell.length_a   1.000
_cell.length_b   1.000
_cell.length_c   1.000
_cell.angle_alpha   90.00
_cell.angle_beta   90.00
_cell.angle_gamma   90.00
#
_symmetry.space_group_name_H-M   'P 1'
#
loop_
_entity.id
_entity.type
_entity.pdbx_description
1 polymer ?
#
loop_
_entity_poly.entity_id
_entity_poly.type
_entity_poly.pdbx_seq_one_letter_code
_entity_poly.pdbx_strand_id
1 'polypeptide(L)'
;GALVLAASLQATGTARPLVALVTPGVSGQSRRALRLAGWALVDVELVGRAGADTPHARSFLSKVWLWALPADAAVYLDTDVLVLDSLDALFRQGGAALAAVPDSQPHASGGEPMVQGGLLALRPCARRFA
;
A
#
# COMPACT_ATOMS: atom_id res chain seq x y z
N GLY A 1 10.92 -2.97 -7.82
CA GLY A 1 9.67 -2.37 -7.32
C GLY A 1 9.94 -1.21 -6.39
N ALA A 2 9.88 -1.42 -5.07
CA ALA A 2 9.87 -0.35 -4.05
C ALA A 2 11.01 0.69 -4.15
N LEU A 3 12.21 0.32 -4.58
CA LEU A 3 13.30 1.30 -4.81
C LEU A 3 12.99 2.26 -5.95
N VAL A 4 12.44 1.74 -7.06
CA VAL A 4 12.02 2.54 -8.22
C VAL A 4 10.82 3.42 -7.85
N LEU A 5 9.88 2.86 -7.08
CA LEU A 5 8.74 3.63 -6.59
C LEU A 5 9.18 4.84 -5.75
N ALA A 6 10.09 4.66 -4.79
CA ALA A 6 10.65 5.78 -4.03
C ALA A 6 11.30 6.83 -4.92
N ALA A 7 12.13 6.41 -5.88
CA ALA A 7 12.77 7.32 -6.82
C ALA A 7 11.73 8.14 -7.63
N SER A 8 10.64 7.51 -8.07
CA SER A 8 9.58 8.18 -8.83
C SER A 8 8.76 9.16 -7.98
N LEU A 9 8.48 8.82 -6.73
CA LEU A 9 7.82 9.70 -5.77
C LEU A 9 8.68 10.92 -5.42
N GLN A 10 9.98 10.71 -5.25
CA GLN A 10 10.95 11.79 -4.99
C GLN A 10 11.12 12.70 -6.23
N ALA A 11 11.20 12.12 -7.43
CA ALA A 11 11.30 12.88 -8.67
C ALA A 11 10.07 13.76 -8.95
N THR A 12 8.90 13.34 -8.48
CA THR A 12 7.64 14.10 -8.57
C THR A 12 7.42 15.05 -7.38
N GLY A 13 8.41 15.15 -6.48
CA GLY A 13 8.44 16.15 -5.41
C GLY A 13 7.46 15.91 -4.26
N THR A 14 7.12 14.65 -3.93
CA THR A 14 6.27 14.40 -2.76
C THR A 14 6.91 14.95 -1.48
N ALA A 15 6.11 15.65 -0.66
CA ALA A 15 6.53 16.12 0.65
C ALA A 15 6.16 15.13 1.77
N ARG A 16 5.59 13.97 1.41
CA ARG A 16 5.05 12.99 2.36
C ARG A 16 6.12 11.97 2.74
N PRO A 17 6.13 11.49 4.01
CA PRO A 17 7.04 10.43 4.41
C PRO A 17 6.73 9.13 3.67
N LEU A 18 7.77 8.41 3.26
CA LEU A 18 7.66 7.12 2.59
C LEU A 18 7.72 6.00 3.63
N VAL A 19 6.69 5.15 3.68
CA VAL A 19 6.62 4.02 4.62
C VAL A 19 6.46 2.70 3.86
N ALA A 20 7.30 1.72 4.17
CA ALA A 20 7.25 0.38 3.59
C ALA A 20 6.92 -0.66 4.66
N LEU A 21 5.81 -1.39 4.47
CA LEU A 21 5.51 -2.58 5.26
C LEU A 21 6.43 -3.71 4.79
N VAL A 22 7.19 -4.31 5.70
CA VAL A 22 8.15 -5.37 5.39
C VAL A 22 7.84 -6.63 6.19
N THR A 23 7.86 -7.77 5.51
CA THR A 23 7.63 -9.09 6.12
C THR A 23 8.96 -9.74 6.54
N PRO A 24 8.93 -10.83 7.34
CA PRO A 24 10.13 -11.54 7.76
C PRO A 24 11.01 -12.04 6.59
N GLY A 25 10.42 -12.26 5.41
CA GLY A 25 11.15 -12.72 4.22
C GLY A 25 12.05 -11.65 3.56
N VAL A 26 11.94 -10.38 3.96
CA VAL A 26 12.75 -9.31 3.38
C VAL A 26 14.15 -9.33 3.99
N SER A 27 15.14 -9.65 3.15
CA SER A 27 16.55 -9.77 3.56
C SER A 27 17.13 -8.50 4.20
N GLY A 28 18.15 -8.67 5.04
CA GLY A 28 18.87 -7.52 5.63
C GLY A 28 19.48 -6.58 4.59
N GLN A 29 19.95 -7.10 3.45
CA GLN A 29 20.44 -6.29 2.34
C GLN A 29 19.32 -5.45 1.71
N SER A 30 18.16 -6.05 1.45
CA SER A 30 17.00 -5.36 0.91
C SER A 30 16.49 -4.27 1.87
N ARG A 31 16.44 -4.56 3.18
CA ARG A 31 16.07 -3.57 4.21
C ARG A 31 17.02 -2.37 4.22
N ARG A 32 18.34 -2.60 4.09
CA ARG A 32 19.32 -1.50 3.98
C ARG A 32 19.08 -0.66 2.73
N ALA A 33 18.89 -1.29 1.58
CA ALA A 33 18.62 -0.58 0.33
C ALA A 33 17.34 0.27 0.41
N LEU A 34 16.26 -0.25 1.01
CA LEU A 34 15.02 0.49 1.20
C LEU A 34 15.22 1.74 2.08
N ARG A 35 15.95 1.61 3.19
CA ARG A 35 16.26 2.76 4.06
C ARG A 35 17.07 3.83 3.33
N LEU A 36 18.08 3.42 2.55
CA LEU A 36 18.88 4.34 1.74
C LEU A 36 18.05 5.06 0.67
N ALA A 37 17.00 4.41 0.15
CA ALA A 37 16.05 5.03 -0.78
C ALA A 37 15.02 5.96 -0.10
N GLY A 38 15.07 6.11 1.23
CA GLY A 38 14.20 7.01 1.99
C GLY A 38 12.96 6.36 2.61
N TRP A 39 12.83 5.04 2.57
CA TRP A 39 11.72 4.33 3.23
C TRP A 39 11.94 4.20 4.74
N ALA A 40 10.95 4.61 5.53
CA ALA A 40 10.76 4.13 6.89
C ALA A 40 10.16 2.72 6.86
N LEU A 41 10.78 1.75 7.54
CA LEU A 41 10.33 0.36 7.52
C LEU A 41 9.45 0.06 8.72
N VAL A 42 8.31 -0.58 8.47
CA VAL A 42 7.41 -1.12 9.50
C VAL A 42 7.35 -2.63 9.31
N ASP A 43 7.84 -3.35 10.31
CA ASP A 43 7.77 -4.81 10.33
C ASP A 43 6.34 -5.27 10.54
N VAL A 44 5.87 -6.18 9.68
CA VAL A 44 4.52 -6.75 9.74
C VAL A 44 4.57 -8.26 9.53
N GLU A 45 3.65 -8.96 10.17
CA GLU A 45 3.50 -10.41 10.00
C GLU A 45 2.69 -10.76 8.76
N LEU A 46 2.99 -11.93 8.20
CA LEU A 46 2.14 -12.50 7.16
C LEU A 46 0.78 -12.90 7.75
N VAL A 47 -0.29 -12.39 7.16
CA VAL A 47 -1.65 -12.68 7.62
C VAL A 47 -2.24 -13.81 6.81
N GLY A 48 -2.50 -14.96 7.45
CA GLY A 48 -3.23 -16.07 6.84
C GLY A 48 -4.74 -16.00 7.10
N ARG A 49 -5.52 -16.70 6.28
CA ARG A 49 -6.94 -16.96 6.54
C ARG A 49 -7.20 -18.46 6.43
N ALA A 50 -7.90 -19.03 7.41
CA ALA A 50 -8.32 -20.43 7.36
C ALA A 50 -9.09 -20.71 6.05
N GLY A 51 -8.67 -21.74 5.31
CA GLY A 51 -9.25 -22.10 4.01
C GLY A 51 -8.70 -21.34 2.79
N ALA A 52 -7.80 -20.37 2.97
CA ALA A 52 -7.19 -19.61 1.87
C ALA A 52 -5.72 -19.24 2.18
N ASP A 53 -4.92 -20.23 2.60
CA ASP A 53 -3.61 -20.01 3.21
C ASP A 53 -2.43 -20.25 2.24
N THR A 54 -2.52 -19.69 1.03
CA THR A 54 -1.41 -19.75 0.06
C THR A 54 -0.41 -18.61 0.30
N PRO A 55 0.86 -18.73 -0.13
CA PRO A 55 1.83 -17.64 -0.02
C PRO A 55 1.33 -16.33 -0.67
N HIS A 56 0.64 -16.45 -1.81
CA HIS A 56 0.04 -15.31 -2.49
C HIS A 56 -1.07 -14.67 -1.66
N ALA A 57 -2.00 -15.48 -1.14
CA ALA A 57 -3.08 -14.99 -0.29
C ALA A 57 -2.55 -14.32 0.98
N ARG A 58 -1.51 -14.89 1.62
CA ARG A 58 -0.86 -14.30 2.80
C ARG A 58 -0.27 -12.93 2.50
N SER A 59 0.44 -12.80 1.38
CA SER A 59 1.00 -11.52 0.94
C SER A 59 -0.10 -10.48 0.69
N PHE A 60 -1.19 -10.88 0.03
CA PHE A 60 -2.33 -10.00 -0.24
C PHE A 60 -3.04 -9.55 1.04
N LEU A 61 -3.35 -10.49 1.93
CA LEU A 61 -4.03 -10.22 3.20
C LEU A 61 -3.19 -9.34 4.13
N SER A 62 -1.86 -9.41 4.04
CA SER A 62 -0.96 -8.56 4.84
C SER A 62 -1.12 -7.06 4.53
N LYS A 63 -1.78 -6.67 3.43
CA LYS A 63 -2.19 -5.28 3.19
C LYS A 63 -3.15 -4.75 4.28
N VAL A 64 -3.79 -5.62 5.06
CA VAL A 64 -4.69 -5.22 6.16
C VAL A 64 -3.97 -4.36 7.21
N TRP A 65 -2.66 -4.54 7.38
CA TRP A 65 -1.83 -3.75 8.30
C TRP A 65 -1.82 -2.24 7.98
N LEU A 66 -2.22 -1.84 6.78
CA LEU A 66 -2.41 -0.43 6.42
C LEU A 66 -3.39 0.28 7.36
N TRP A 67 -4.39 -0.43 7.89
CA TRP A 67 -5.37 0.13 8.84
C TRP A 67 -4.82 0.36 10.25
N ALA A 68 -3.69 -0.27 10.59
CA ALA A 68 -3.02 -0.14 11.89
C ALA A 68 -1.94 0.95 11.91
N LEU A 69 -1.69 1.63 10.78
CA LEU A 69 -0.69 2.69 10.70
C LEU A 69 -1.07 3.88 11.61
N PRO A 70 -0.11 4.47 12.35
CA PRO A 70 -0.35 5.64 13.20
C PRO A 70 -0.36 6.93 12.36
N ALA A 71 -1.28 7.03 11.40
CA ALA A 71 -1.40 8.16 10.49
C ALA A 71 -2.87 8.54 10.28
N ASP A 72 -3.16 9.84 10.15
CA ASP A 72 -4.52 10.34 9.90
C ASP A 72 -5.02 10.03 8.49
N ALA A 73 -4.09 9.92 7.53
CA ALA A 73 -4.33 9.58 6.14
C ALA A 73 -3.09 8.91 5.53
N ALA A 74 -3.30 7.96 4.63
CA ALA A 74 -2.26 7.26 3.90
C ALA A 74 -2.68 7.05 2.43
N VAL A 75 -1.71 7.16 1.52
CA VAL A 75 -1.86 6.68 0.14
C VAL A 75 -1.01 5.44 0.00
N TYR A 76 -1.68 4.31 -0.21
CA TYR A 76 -1.05 3.03 -0.48
C TYR A 76 -0.79 2.87 -1.97
N LEU A 77 0.38 2.34 -2.30
CA LEU A 77 0.80 1.97 -3.66
C LEU A 77 1.42 0.57 -3.63
N ASP A 78 1.01 -0.28 -4.57
CA ASP A 78 1.74 -1.52 -4.83
C ASP A 78 3.15 -1.21 -5.36
N THR A 79 4.10 -2.12 -5.09
CA THR A 79 5.52 -1.87 -5.43
C THR A 79 5.83 -1.98 -6.92
N ASP A 80 4.86 -2.36 -7.75
CA ASP A 80 4.92 -2.39 -9.21
C ASP A 80 4.32 -1.14 -9.87
N VAL A 81 3.91 -0.14 -9.08
CA VAL A 81 3.47 1.17 -9.57
C VAL A 81 4.67 2.08 -9.89
N LEU A 82 4.54 2.87 -10.95
CA LEU A 82 5.45 3.97 -11.30
C LEU A 82 4.68 5.30 -11.23
N VAL A 83 5.20 6.28 -10.49
CA VAL A 83 4.57 7.59 -10.31
C VAL A 83 5.14 8.60 -11.29
N LEU A 84 4.27 9.20 -12.11
CA LEU A 84 4.67 10.17 -13.15
C LEU A 84 4.36 11.62 -12.78
N ASP A 85 3.51 11.85 -11.79
CA ASP A 85 3.17 13.17 -11.26
C ASP A 85 2.83 13.08 -9.76
N SER A 86 2.86 14.20 -9.05
CA SER A 86 2.65 14.27 -7.61
C SER A 86 1.26 13.74 -7.20
N LEU A 87 1.26 12.79 -6.27
CA LEU A 87 0.05 12.21 -5.71
C LEU A 87 -0.41 12.92 -4.42
N ASP A 88 0.24 14.01 -4.02
CA ASP A 88 -0.02 14.68 -2.74
C ASP A 88 -1.45 15.23 -2.63
N ALA A 89 -2.12 15.46 -3.77
CA ALA A 89 -3.53 15.84 -3.82
C ALA A 89 -4.47 14.75 -3.27
N LEU A 90 -4.09 13.47 -3.34
CA LEU A 90 -4.92 12.36 -2.84
C LEU A 90 -5.10 12.40 -1.33
N PHE A 91 -4.15 12.99 -0.59
CA PHE A 91 -4.29 13.19 0.86
C PHE A 91 -5.35 14.23 1.23
N ARG A 92 -5.83 15.02 0.26
CA ARG A 92 -6.91 16.01 0.45
C ARG A 92 -8.29 15.46 0.11
N GLN A 93 -8.38 14.21 -0.37
CA GLN A 93 -9.67 13.56 -0.61
C GLN A 93 -10.45 13.55 0.72
N GLY A 94 -11.70 14.03 0.68
CA GLY A 94 -12.55 14.31 1.85
C GLY A 94 -12.84 13.07 2.72
N GLY A 95 -13.67 13.24 3.75
CA GLY A 95 -13.85 12.35 4.92
C GLY A 95 -14.23 10.87 4.71
N ALA A 96 -14.16 10.33 3.49
CA ALA A 96 -14.25 8.90 3.24
C ALA A 96 -13.10 8.14 3.92
N ALA A 97 -13.39 6.91 4.36
CA ALA A 97 -12.41 6.06 5.00
C ALA A 97 -11.47 5.34 4.02
N LEU A 98 -11.97 5.10 2.81
CA LEU A 98 -11.28 4.41 1.73
C LEU A 98 -11.77 4.97 0.39
N ALA A 99 -10.84 5.26 -0.50
CA ALA A 99 -11.08 5.60 -1.89
C ALA A 99 -10.08 4.82 -2.76
N ALA A 100 -10.55 4.35 -3.91
CA ALA A 100 -9.80 3.51 -4.84
C ALA A 100 -10.26 3.79 -6.27
N VAL A 101 -9.42 3.43 -7.24
CA VAL A 101 -9.75 3.57 -8.66
C VAL A 101 -10.60 2.38 -9.10
N PRO A 102 -11.65 2.56 -9.93
CA PRO A 102 -12.37 1.44 -10.52
C PRO A 102 -11.43 0.51 -11.28
N ASP A 103 -11.65 -0.79 -11.19
CA ASP A 103 -10.94 -1.75 -12.02
C ASP A 103 -11.36 -1.56 -13.50
N SER A 104 -10.37 -1.48 -14.38
CA SER A 104 -10.58 -1.29 -15.83
C SER A 104 -10.70 -2.63 -16.57
N GLN A 105 -10.43 -3.75 -15.91
CA GLN A 105 -10.54 -5.07 -16.53
C GLN A 105 -12.02 -5.46 -16.70
N PRO A 106 -12.40 -6.01 -17.88
CA PRO A 106 -13.75 -6.51 -18.08
C PRO A 106 -14.00 -7.69 -17.15
N HIS A 107 -14.87 -7.51 -16.15
CA HIS A 107 -15.30 -8.59 -15.28
C HIS A 107 -16.20 -9.54 -16.08
N ALA A 108 -15.80 -10.81 -16.18
CA ALA A 108 -16.45 -11.84 -17.01
C ALA A 108 -17.90 -12.18 -16.60
N SER A 109 -18.37 -11.63 -15.49
CA SER A 109 -19.69 -11.84 -14.92
C SER A 109 -20.15 -10.48 -14.44
N GLY A 110 -21.28 -9.97 -14.96
CA GLY A 110 -21.84 -8.63 -14.70
C GLY A 110 -22.24 -8.37 -13.25
N GLY A 111 -21.30 -8.55 -12.33
CA GLY A 111 -21.39 -8.27 -10.91
C GLY A 111 -21.00 -6.82 -10.59
N GLU A 112 -20.89 -6.54 -9.29
CA GLU A 112 -20.58 -5.20 -8.81
C GLU A 112 -19.25 -4.67 -9.35
N PRO A 113 -19.18 -3.35 -9.65
CA PRO A 113 -17.93 -2.73 -10.10
C PRO A 113 -16.84 -2.93 -9.03
N MET A 114 -15.75 -3.57 -9.42
CA MET A 114 -14.60 -3.77 -8.53
C MET A 114 -13.69 -2.55 -8.57
N VAL A 115 -12.84 -2.43 -7.55
CA VAL A 115 -11.81 -1.39 -7.47
C VAL A 115 -10.42 -2.02 -7.46
N GLN A 116 -9.45 -1.30 -8.02
CA GLN A 116 -8.06 -1.71 -8.04
C GLN A 116 -7.43 -1.59 -6.65
N GLY A 117 -6.85 -2.68 -6.15
CA GLY A 117 -6.19 -2.73 -4.83
C GLY A 117 -4.75 -2.20 -4.79
N GLY A 118 -4.24 -1.67 -5.90
CA GLY A 118 -2.84 -1.23 -6.05
C GLY A 118 -2.62 0.26 -5.86
N LEU A 119 -3.68 1.06 -5.80
CA LEU A 119 -3.65 2.46 -5.37
C LEU A 119 -4.87 2.72 -4.49
N LEU A 120 -4.64 3.03 -3.21
CA LEU A 120 -5.71 3.29 -2.25
C LEU A 120 -5.39 4.58 -1.50
N ALA A 121 -6.37 5.48 -1.36
CA ALA A 121 -6.33 6.54 -0.36
C ALA A 121 -7.19 6.08 0.83
N LEU A 122 -6.61 6.03 2.02
CA LEU A 122 -7.30 5.54 3.21
C LEU A 122 -7.02 6.38 4.45
N ARG A 123 -7.90 6.25 5.44
CA ARG A 123 -7.73 6.82 6.78
C ARG A 123 -7.55 5.68 7.78
N PRO A 124 -6.30 5.32 8.14
CA PRO A 124 -6.04 4.28 9.12
C PRO A 124 -6.83 4.49 10.42
N CYS A 125 -7.30 3.39 11.02
CA CYS A 125 -8.09 3.45 12.24
C CYS A 125 -7.92 2.13 13.01
N ALA A 126 -7.11 2.16 14.06
CA ALA A 126 -6.87 0.98 14.91
C ALA A 126 -8.17 0.41 15.52
N ARG A 127 -9.18 1.26 15.79
CA ARG A 127 -10.51 0.80 16.27
C ARG A 127 -11.30 -0.02 15.25
N ARG A 128 -11.00 0.11 13.96
CA ARG A 128 -11.59 -0.73 12.90
C ARG A 128 -10.74 -1.97 12.60
N PHE A 129 -9.55 -2.05 13.18
CA PHE A 129 -8.61 -3.15 13.02
C PHE A 129 -8.67 -4.17 14.17
N ALA A 130 -9.07 -3.74 15.37
CA ALA A 130 -9.34 -4.60 16.53
C ALA A 130 -10.66 -5.37 16.37
#